data_AF-A0A7I4Z1C3-F1
#
_entry.id   AF-A0A7I4Z1C3-F1
#
_cell.length_a   1.000
_cell.length_b   1.000
_cell.length_c   1.000
_cell.angle_alpha   90.00
_cell.angle_beta   90.00
_cell.angle_gamma   90.00
#
_symmetry.space_group_name_H-M   'P 1'
#
loop_
_entity.id
_entity.type
_entity.pdbx_description
1 polymer ?
#
loop_
_entity_poly.entity_id
_entity_poly.type
_entity_poly.pdbx_seq_one_letter_code
_entity_poly.pdbx_strand_id
1 'polypeptide(L)'
;MVLLHEFNLGRTAKKSATNISVTWGEETASGRTVCRWFQKLRNGDESLKDEERVGLPSLVDHDVLLRAVEEDRRQPFREIVKKMVVFYTLLAAFLKQLGMVKKLDKWMPHELTKQQQRF
;
A
#
# COMPACT_ATOMS: atom_id res chain seq x y z
N MET A 1 19.37 12.93 10.45
CA MET A 1 20.21 13.86 11.23
C MET A 1 21.53 14.22 10.54
N VAL A 2 22.28 13.27 9.98
CA VAL A 2 23.56 13.55 9.29
C VAL A 2 23.43 14.56 8.13
N LEU A 3 22.39 14.43 7.29
CA LEU A 3 22.18 15.33 6.15
C LEU A 3 21.90 16.79 6.55
N LEU A 4 21.11 16.98 7.61
CA LEU A 4 20.83 18.30 8.18
C LEU A 4 22.11 18.93 8.77
N HIS A 5 22.92 18.13 9.45
CA HIS A 5 24.21 18.59 9.98
C HIS A 5 25.15 19.04 8.86
N GLU A 6 25.32 18.23 7.81
CA GLU A 6 26.15 18.58 6.65
C GLU A 6 25.64 19.83 5.91
N PHE A 7 24.31 20.02 5.84
CA PHE A 7 23.69 21.22 5.27
C PHE A 7 23.98 22.47 6.11
N ASN A 8 23.86 22.37 7.44
CA ASN A 8 24.17 23.46 8.37
C ASN A 8 25.66 23.83 8.38
N LEU A 9 26.54 22.89 8.03
CA LEU A 9 27.96 23.14 7.77
C LEU A 9 28.23 23.85 6.42
N GLY A 10 27.19 24.18 5.65
CA GLY A 10 27.29 24.87 4.36
C GLY A 10 27.90 24.01 3.25
N ARG A 11 27.93 22.68 3.41
CA ARG A 11 28.53 21.78 2.42
C ARG A 11 27.57 21.54 1.25
N THR A 12 28.12 21.21 0.09
CA THR A 12 27.31 20.88 -1.09
C THR A 12 26.82 19.43 -1.03
N ALA A 13 25.61 19.15 -1.52
CA ALA A 13 25.03 17.81 -1.59
C ALA A 13 25.98 16.74 -2.13
N LYS A 14 26.76 17.05 -3.18
CA LYS A 14 27.77 16.13 -3.74
C LYS A 14 28.85 15.76 -2.71
N LYS A 15 29.39 16.77 -2.01
CA LYS A 15 30.43 16.58 -0.98
C LYS A 15 29.87 15.80 0.21
N SER A 16 28.64 16.11 0.62
CA SER A 16 27.96 15.40 1.69
C SER A 16 27.67 13.94 1.33
N ALA A 17 27.28 13.63 0.08
CA ALA A 17 27.10 12.26 -0.37
C ALA A 17 28.41 11.46 -0.33
N THR A 18 29.51 12.04 -0.81
CA THR A 18 30.84 11.41 -0.74
C THR A 18 31.28 11.22 0.71
N ASN A 19 31.13 12.23 1.57
CA ASN A 19 31.47 12.12 2.98
C ASN A 19 30.68 11.00 3.67
N ILE A 20 29.36 10.94 3.44
CA ILE A 20 28.47 9.93 4.02
C ILE A 20 28.89 8.52 3.56
N SER A 21 29.18 8.38 2.27
CA SER A 21 29.64 7.12 1.68
C SER A 21 30.98 6.66 2.28
N VAL A 22 31.89 7.60 2.56
CA VAL A 22 33.20 7.28 3.17
C VAL A 22 33.05 6.89 4.63
N THR A 23 32.17 7.56 5.39
CA THR A 23 32.03 7.34 6.83
C THR A 23 31.13 6.15 7.19
N TRP A 24 30.14 5.82 6.38
CA TRP A 24 29.17 4.76 6.67
C TRP A 24 29.13 3.61 5.63
N GLY A 25 29.84 3.74 4.51
CA GLY A 25 29.91 2.72 3.45
C GLY A 25 29.20 3.12 2.15
N GLU A 26 29.59 2.50 1.04
CA GLU A 26 29.23 2.92 -0.32
C GLU A 26 27.72 2.85 -0.66
N GLU A 27 26.94 2.10 0.13
CA GLU A 27 25.48 1.97 -0.04
C GLU A 27 24.63 2.75 0.98
N THR A 28 25.22 3.55 1.87
CA THR A 28 24.44 4.21 2.94
C THR A 28 23.43 5.23 2.42
N ALA A 29 23.80 6.04 1.42
CA ALA A 29 22.89 7.02 0.82
C ALA A 29 23.26 7.28 -0.63
N SER A 30 22.31 7.06 -1.55
CA SER A 30 22.53 7.43 -2.94
C SER A 30 22.66 8.95 -3.10
N GLY A 31 23.49 9.40 -4.04
CA GLY A 31 23.63 10.83 -4.33
C GLY A 31 22.29 11.51 -4.69
N ARG A 32 21.35 10.77 -5.31
CA ARG A 32 19.98 11.27 -5.57
C ARG A 32 19.21 11.53 -4.29
N THR A 33 19.30 10.61 -3.32
CA THR A 33 18.69 10.75 -2.00
C THR A 33 19.21 11.99 -1.30
N VAL A 34 20.54 12.19 -1.28
CA VAL A 34 21.18 13.37 -0.69
C VAL A 34 20.72 14.66 -1.36
N CYS A 35 20.70 14.72 -2.69
CA CYS A 35 20.22 15.89 -3.42
C CYS A 35 18.75 16.23 -3.11
N ARG A 36 17.86 15.22 -3.05
CA ARG A 36 16.44 15.42 -2.72
C ARG A 36 16.27 15.98 -1.31
N TRP A 37 17.02 15.47 -0.34
CA TRP A 37 17.02 16.02 1.03
C TRP A 37 17.53 17.46 1.07
N PHE A 38 18.60 17.78 0.35
CA PHE A 38 19.12 19.15 0.28
C PHE A 38 18.14 20.14 -0.36
N GLN A 39 17.34 19.70 -1.33
CA GLN A 39 16.24 20.51 -1.87
C GLN A 39 15.16 20.74 -0.83
N LYS A 40 14.76 19.69 -0.09
CA LYS A 40 13.77 19.78 0.99
C LYS A 40 14.21 20.77 2.08
N LEU A 41 15.47 20.68 2.51
CA LEU A 41 16.08 21.60 3.49
C LEU A 41 16.14 23.04 2.99
N ARG A 42 16.45 23.27 1.71
CA ARG A 42 16.42 24.62 1.11
C ARG A 42 15.04 25.24 1.06
N ASN A 43 14.00 24.41 0.99
CA ASN A 43 12.61 24.86 1.01
C ASN A 43 12.11 25.14 2.44
N GLY A 44 12.97 25.02 3.46
CA GLY A 44 12.63 25.28 4.87
C GLY A 44 11.93 24.10 5.57
N ASP A 45 11.80 22.95 4.91
CA ASP A 45 11.26 21.74 5.53
C ASP A 45 12.40 20.91 6.15
N GLU A 46 12.62 21.15 7.44
CA GLU A 46 13.59 20.41 8.27
C GLU A 46 13.00 19.12 8.88
N SER A 47 11.76 18.76 8.53
CA SER A 47 11.12 17.56 9.05
C SER A 47 11.87 16.31 8.58
N LEU A 48 12.43 15.58 9.55
CA LEU A 48 13.05 14.27 9.33
C LEU A 48 12.02 13.13 9.31
N LYS A 49 10.73 13.44 9.48
CA LYS A 49 9.67 12.44 9.38
C LYS A 49 9.41 12.15 7.91
N ASP A 50 9.28 10.87 7.58
CA ASP A 50 8.64 10.48 6.33
C ASP A 50 7.26 11.13 6.31
N GLU A 51 6.97 11.85 5.22
CA GLU A 51 5.60 12.26 4.95
C GLU A 51 4.72 11.01 4.95
N GLU A 52 3.49 11.18 5.43
CA GLU A 52 2.52 10.10 5.37
C GLU A 52 2.49 9.62 3.91
N ARG A 53 2.93 8.37 3.71
CA ARG A 53 2.88 7.76 2.39
C ARG A 53 1.41 7.70 2.05
N VAL A 54 0.96 8.64 1.23
CA VAL A 54 -0.36 8.56 0.61
C VAL A 54 -0.37 7.21 -0.09
N GLY A 55 -1.11 6.27 0.48
CA GLY A 55 -1.30 4.95 -0.10
C GLY A 55 -1.95 5.08 -1.48
N LEU A 56 -2.21 3.95 -2.13
CA LEU A 56 -2.88 3.96 -3.43
C LEU A 56 -4.09 4.90 -3.36
N PRO A 57 -4.20 5.91 -4.26
CA PRO A 57 -5.34 6.80 -4.29
C PRO A 57 -6.61 5.96 -4.29
N SER A 58 -7.58 6.33 -3.46
CA SER A 58 -8.91 5.72 -3.39
C SER A 58 -9.70 6.00 -4.68
N LEU A 59 -9.18 5.58 -5.82
CA LEU A 59 -9.83 5.66 -7.14
C LEU A 59 -11.18 4.91 -7.12
N VAL A 60 -11.37 4.05 -6.12
CA VAL A 60 -12.56 3.25 -5.91
C VAL A 60 -13.17 3.68 -4.59
N ASP A 61 -14.43 4.12 -4.66
CA ASP A 61 -15.26 4.30 -3.48
C ASP A 61 -15.38 2.97 -2.74
N HIS A 62 -14.83 2.92 -1.52
CA HIS A 62 -14.82 1.75 -0.67
C HIS A 62 -16.24 1.25 -0.37
N ASP A 63 -17.23 2.14 -0.32
CA ASP A 63 -18.63 1.78 -0.05
C ASP A 63 -19.29 1.11 -1.25
N VAL A 64 -18.84 1.47 -2.47
CA VAL A 64 -19.30 0.82 -3.71
C VAL A 64 -18.68 -0.58 -3.81
N LEU A 65 -17.39 -0.71 -3.50
CA LEU A 65 -16.70 -2.00 -3.49
C LEU A 65 -17.27 -2.94 -2.42
N LEU A 66 -17.57 -2.43 -1.23
CA LEU A 66 -18.18 -3.19 -0.14
C LEU A 66 -19.55 -3.73 -0.55
N ARG A 67 -20.42 -2.87 -1.10
CA ARG A 67 -21.76 -3.28 -1.58
C ARG A 67 -21.70 -4.40 -2.61
N ALA A 68 -20.80 -4.33 -3.58
CA ALA A 68 -20.67 -5.37 -4.60
C ALA A 68 -20.16 -6.71 -4.04
N VAL A 69 -19.34 -6.68 -2.98
CA VAL A 69 -18.89 -7.90 -2.29
C VAL A 69 -20.00 -8.48 -1.39
N GLU A 70 -20.81 -7.62 -0.77
CA GLU A 70 -21.94 -8.05 0.08
C GLU A 70 -23.12 -8.59 -0.71
N GLU A 71 -23.41 -8.01 -1.88
CA GLU A 71 -24.48 -8.45 -2.78
C GLU A 71 -24.29 -9.91 -3.23
N ASP A 72 -23.05 -10.30 -3.53
CA ASP A 72 -22.72 -11.68 -3.90
C ASP A 72 -21.35 -12.11 -3.35
N ARG A 73 -21.37 -12.63 -2.12
CA ARG A 73 -20.17 -13.17 -1.46
C ARG A 73 -19.55 -14.39 -2.15
N ARG A 74 -20.27 -15.02 -3.09
CA ARG A 74 -19.79 -16.21 -3.83
C ARG A 74 -19.16 -15.83 -5.16
N GLN A 75 -19.29 -14.57 -5.59
CA GLN A 75 -18.73 -14.12 -6.86
C GLN A 75 -17.19 -14.23 -6.87
N PRO A 76 -16.62 -14.76 -7.97
CA PRO A 76 -15.18 -14.80 -8.12
C PRO A 76 -14.63 -13.37 -8.30
N PHE A 77 -13.52 -13.07 -7.61
CA PHE A 77 -12.88 -11.75 -7.61
C PHE A 77 -12.62 -11.17 -9.00
N ARG A 78 -12.34 -12.03 -10.00
CA ARG A 78 -12.11 -11.62 -11.39
C ARG A 78 -13.33 -10.90 -11.98
N GLU A 79 -14.54 -11.31 -11.63
CA GLU A 79 -15.76 -10.69 -12.17
C GLU A 79 -16.05 -9.36 -11.47
N ILE A 80 -15.78 -9.26 -10.16
CA ILE A 80 -15.87 -7.99 -9.41
C ILE A 80 -14.87 -6.95 -9.97
N VAL A 81 -13.62 -7.38 -10.21
CA VAL A 81 -12.57 -6.56 -10.82
C VAL A 81 -12.98 -6.04 -12.20
N LYS A 82 -13.55 -6.90 -13.06
CA LYS A 82 -14.05 -6.48 -14.38
C LYS A 82 -15.18 -5.46 -14.28
N LYS A 83 -16.12 -5.65 -13.36
CA LYS A 83 -17.26 -4.74 -13.16
C LYS A 83 -16.82 -3.37 -12.68
N MET A 84 -15.81 -3.30 -11.81
CA MET A 84 -15.39 -2.06 -11.16
C MET A 84 -14.13 -1.42 -11.74
N VAL A 85 -13.52 -2.03 -12.76
CA VAL A 85 -12.24 -1.58 -13.38
C VAL A 85 -11.13 -1.40 -12.33
N VAL A 86 -11.11 -2.25 -11.31
CA VAL A 86 -10.18 -2.16 -10.18
C VAL A 86 -9.05 -3.14 -10.35
N PHE A 87 -7.82 -2.76 -9.99
CA PHE A 87 -6.72 -3.71 -9.94
C PHE A 87 -6.98 -4.81 -8.91
N TYR A 88 -6.73 -6.07 -9.28
CA TYR A 88 -6.88 -7.23 -8.39
C TYR A 88 -6.14 -7.08 -7.05
N THR A 89 -4.97 -6.43 -7.08
CA THR A 89 -4.16 -6.14 -5.90
C THR A 89 -4.85 -5.22 -4.91
N LEU A 90 -5.63 -4.24 -5.38
CA LEU A 90 -6.41 -3.34 -4.53
C LEU A 90 -7.56 -4.09 -3.85
N LEU A 91 -8.29 -4.92 -4.61
CA LEU A 91 -9.38 -5.72 -4.05
C LEU A 91 -8.87 -6.70 -2.98
N ALA A 92 -7.72 -7.34 -3.22
CA ALA A 92 -7.11 -8.24 -2.25
C ALA A 92 -6.67 -7.52 -0.96
N ALA A 93 -6.07 -6.33 -1.08
CA ALA A 93 -5.70 -5.52 0.07
C ALA A 93 -6.92 -5.05 0.86
N PHE A 94 -7.98 -4.62 0.17
CA PHE A 94 -9.23 -4.18 0.77
C PHE A 94 -9.94 -5.29 1.56
N LEU A 95 -10.06 -6.49 0.98
CA LEU A 95 -10.67 -7.63 1.70
C LEU A 95 -9.86 -8.06 2.91
N LYS A 96 -8.53 -7.95 2.84
CA LYS A 96 -7.64 -8.18 3.98
C LYS A 96 -7.90 -7.16 5.10
N GLN A 97 -8.11 -5.88 4.76
CA GLN A 97 -8.50 -4.86 5.74
C GLN A 97 -9.87 -5.16 6.37
N LEU A 98 -10.82 -5.70 5.60
CA LEU A 98 -12.13 -6.12 6.11
C LEU A 98 -12.12 -7.46 6.86
N GLY A 99 -10.98 -8.15 6.95
CA GLY A 99 -10.87 -9.47 7.58
C GLY A 99 -11.64 -10.57 6.86
N MET A 100 -12.01 -10.37 5.59
CA MET A 100 -12.75 -11.36 4.81
C MET A 100 -11.79 -12.43 4.25
N VAL A 101 -12.13 -13.70 4.49
CA VAL A 101 -11.37 -14.85 4.01
C VAL A 101 -12.28 -15.72 3.17
N LYS A 102 -11.77 -16.21 2.03
CA LYS A 102 -12.50 -17.17 1.19
C LYS A 102 -12.69 -18.47 1.99
N LYS A 103 -13.94 -18.80 2.29
CA LYS A 103 -14.32 -20.11 2.83
C LYS A 103 -14.90 -20.94 1.70
N LEU A 104 -14.50 -22.21 1.62
CA LEU A 104 -15.14 -23.16 0.70
C LEU A 104 -16.50 -23.54 1.26
N ASP A 105 -17.49 -23.70 0.37
CA ASP A 105 -18.78 -24.21 0.75
C ASP A 105 -18.64 -25.62 1.34
N LYS A 106 -19.42 -25.89 2.39
CA LYS A 106 -19.48 -27.22 3.00
C LYS A 106 -20.14 -28.16 1.99
N TRP A 107 -19.45 -29.24 1.64
CA TRP A 107 -19.99 -30.24 0.72
C TRP A 107 -21.24 -30.88 1.34
N MET A 108 -22.39 -30.71 0.67
CA MET A 108 -23.65 -31.37 1.03
C MET A 108 -23.86 -32.56 0.10
N PRO A 109 -23.93 -33.80 0.61
CA PRO A 109 -24.01 -35.00 -0.23
C PRO A 109 -25.29 -35.15 -1.05
N HIS A 110 -26.33 -34.36 -0.78
CA HIS A 110 -27.62 -34.50 -1.47
C HIS A 110 -28.44 -33.21 -1.43
N GLU A 111 -29.02 -32.83 -2.56
CA GLU A 111 -30.08 -31.82 -2.61
C GLU A 111 -31.35 -32.43 -2.01
N LEU A 112 -31.68 -32.04 -0.79
CA LEU A 112 -32.90 -32.51 -0.12
C LEU A 112 -34.12 -32.08 -0.94
N THR A 113 -34.82 -33.05 -1.50
CA THR A 113 -36.13 -32.84 -2.12
C THR A 113 -37.14 -32.47 -1.03
N LYS A 114 -38.18 -31.68 -1.36
CA LYS A 114 -39.20 -31.19 -0.40
C LYS A 114 -39.83 -32.31 0.47
N GLN A 115 -39.76 -33.56 0.03
CA GLN A 115 -40.26 -34.72 0.77
C GLN A 115 -39.36 -35.16 1.94
N GLN A 116 -38.07 -34.82 1.94
CA GLN A 116 -37.12 -35.18 3.01
C GLN A 116 -37.05 -34.14 4.15
N GLN A 117 -37.80 -33.04 4.06
CA GLN A 117 -37.82 -31.95 5.05
C GLN A 117 -38.97 -32.05 6.07
N ARG A 118 -39.75 -33.14 6.07
CA ARG A 118 -40.81 -33.39 7.06
C ARG A 118 -40.41 -34.52 8.01
N PHE A 119 -39.87 -34.16 9.16
CA PHE A 119 -40.00 -34.89 10.42
C PHE A 119 -40.02 -33.88 11.56
#